data_AF-A0A7X6VT48-F1
#
_entry.id   AF-A0A7X6VT48-F1
#
_cell.length_a   1.000
_cell.length_b   1.000
_cell.length_c   1.000
_cell.angle_alpha   90.00
_cell.angle_beta   90.00
_cell.angle_gamma   90.00
#
_symmetry.space_group_name_H-M   'P 1'
#
loop_
_entity.id
_entity.type
_entity.pdbx_description
1 polymer ?
#
loop_
_entity_poly.entity_id
_entity_poly.type
_entity_poly.pdbx_seq_one_letter_code
_entity_poly.pdbx_strand_id
1 'polypeptide(L)'
;MEDKIAQAIAAETGINLKQIINTISLLDADNTIPFIARYRKEVTGGLDEVQIRQIQELLTTYRNLEKRKEDVIRIIEEQGKLTPELKEQILSAATITKVEDLYLPYRPKRKTRASVAREKGLEPLAEFIHQGVGDLESELEKYLNEHVPSAKEALQGALDILA
;
A
#
# COMPACT_ATOMS: atom_id res chain seq x y z
N MET A 1 -14.05 -13.25 5.97
CA MET A 1 -12.81 -12.54 6.38
C MET A 1 -13.02 -11.87 7.72
N GLU A 2 -14.10 -11.09 7.87
CA GLU A 2 -14.49 -10.46 9.14
C GLU A 2 -14.71 -11.46 10.28
N ASP A 3 -15.27 -12.64 10.02
CA ASP A 3 -15.42 -13.67 11.05
C ASP A 3 -14.09 -14.13 11.66
N LYS A 4 -13.03 -14.24 10.84
CA LYS A 4 -11.69 -14.61 11.33
C LYS A 4 -11.08 -13.49 12.17
N ILE A 5 -11.30 -12.24 11.78
CA ILE A 5 -10.83 -11.06 12.53
C ILE A 5 -11.54 -11.00 13.88
N ALA A 6 -12.87 -11.16 13.89
CA ALA A 6 -13.65 -11.17 15.13
C ALA A 6 -13.20 -12.30 16.08
N GLN A 7 -12.89 -13.49 15.55
CA GLN A 7 -12.33 -14.59 16.32
C GLN A 7 -10.94 -14.29 16.90
N ALA A 8 -10.05 -13.66 16.13
CA ALA A 8 -8.73 -13.26 16.61
C ALA A 8 -8.82 -12.23 17.74
N ILE A 9 -9.68 -11.21 17.57
CA ILE A 9 -9.93 -10.20 18.61
C ILE A 9 -10.53 -10.86 19.86
N ALA A 10 -11.43 -11.84 19.71
CA ALA A 10 -12.01 -12.56 20.84
C ALA A 10 -10.96 -13.35 21.62
N ALA A 11 -10.06 -14.03 20.91
CA ALA A 11 -8.96 -14.78 21.53
C ALA A 11 -7.98 -13.87 22.28
N GLU A 12 -7.72 -12.66 21.76
CA GLU A 12 -6.75 -11.72 22.33
C GLU A 12 -7.32 -10.90 23.50
N THR A 13 -8.59 -10.49 23.42
CA THR A 13 -9.24 -9.67 24.44
C THR A 13 -9.96 -10.48 25.52
N GLY A 14 -10.28 -11.75 25.24
CA GLY A 14 -11.15 -12.58 26.09
C GLY A 14 -12.62 -12.17 26.07
N ILE A 15 -13.00 -11.18 25.26
CA ILE A 15 -14.39 -10.72 25.12
C ILE A 15 -15.19 -11.74 24.29
N ASN A 16 -16.47 -11.90 24.62
CA ASN A 16 -17.33 -12.82 23.89
C ASN A 16 -17.43 -12.43 22.40
N LEU A 17 -17.31 -13.44 21.52
CA LEU A 17 -17.34 -13.25 20.06
C LEU A 17 -18.59 -12.48 19.58
N LYS A 18 -19.77 -12.73 20.17
CA LYS A 18 -21.01 -12.04 19.81
C LYS A 18 -20.95 -10.55 20.14
N GLN A 19 -20.35 -10.19 21.29
CA GLN A 19 -20.16 -8.79 21.68
C GLN A 19 -19.21 -8.08 20.71
N ILE A 20 -18.14 -8.75 20.28
CA ILE A 20 -17.19 -8.22 19.30
C ILE A 20 -17.89 -8.01 17.95
N ILE A 21 -18.60 -9.01 17.42
CA ILE A 21 -19.32 -8.89 16.14
C ILE A 21 -20.30 -7.70 16.18
N ASN A 22 -21.09 -7.59 17.25
CA ASN A 22 -22.03 -6.48 17.41
C ASN A 22 -21.32 -5.13 17.49
N THR A 23 -20.19 -5.05 18.21
CA THR A 23 -19.41 -3.82 18.35
C THR A 23 -18.76 -3.42 17.03
N ILE A 24 -18.21 -4.38 16.27
CA ILE A 24 -17.67 -4.16 14.92
C ILE A 24 -18.75 -3.58 14.01
N SER A 25 -19.95 -4.18 13.99
CA SER A 25 -21.06 -3.68 13.18
C SER A 25 -21.44 -2.23 13.51
N LEU A 26 -21.38 -1.84 14.79
CA LEU A 26 -21.64 -0.46 15.20
C LEU A 26 -20.52 0.49 14.76
N LEU A 27 -19.25 0.07 14.90
CA LEU A 27 -18.09 0.86 14.46
C LEU A 27 -18.09 1.05 12.93
N ASP A 28 -18.48 0.04 12.18
CA ASP A 28 -18.58 0.08 10.70
C ASP A 28 -19.73 0.95 10.21
N ALA A 29 -20.76 1.14 11.03
CA ALA A 29 -21.84 2.10 10.81
C ALA A 29 -21.47 3.53 11.27
N ASP A 30 -20.17 3.84 11.35
CA ASP A 30 -19.60 5.13 11.74
C ASP A 30 -20.05 5.65 13.12
N ASN A 31 -20.46 4.75 14.02
CA ASN A 31 -20.80 5.16 15.39
C ASN A 31 -19.52 5.44 16.18
N THR A 32 -19.52 6.55 16.92
CA THR A 32 -18.38 6.91 17.77
C THR A 32 -18.32 6.06 19.04
N ILE A 33 -17.12 5.83 19.58
CA ILE A 33 -16.92 5.09 20.83
C ILE A 33 -17.81 5.63 21.97
N PRO A 34 -17.84 6.96 22.25
CA PRO A 34 -18.69 7.48 23.32
C PRO A 34 -20.18 7.25 23.06
N PHE A 35 -20.61 7.27 21.80
CA PHE A 35 -22.00 6.98 21.45
C PHE A 35 -22.34 5.51 21.71
N ILE A 36 -21.48 4.58 21.29
CA ILE A 36 -21.68 3.14 21.50
C ILE A 36 -21.74 2.84 23.01
N ALA A 37 -20.76 3.31 23.78
CA ALA A 37 -20.66 3.05 25.20
C ALA A 37 -21.83 3.63 26.02
N ARG A 38 -22.45 4.72 25.56
CA ARG A 38 -23.59 5.37 26.25
C ARG A 38 -24.95 4.85 25.79
N TYR A 39 -25.14 4.65 24.48
CA TYR A 39 -26.46 4.45 23.88
C TYR A 39 -26.66 3.08 23.22
N ARG A 40 -25.64 2.22 23.22
CA ARG A 40 -25.69 0.87 22.62
C ARG A 40 -25.23 -0.24 23.57
N LYS A 41 -25.26 -0.01 24.89
CA LYS A 41 -24.87 -1.00 25.90
C LYS A 41 -25.56 -2.35 25.75
N GLU A 42 -26.87 -2.37 25.50
CA GLU A 42 -27.61 -3.62 25.32
C GLU A 42 -27.11 -4.44 24.11
N VAL A 43 -26.71 -3.74 23.05
CA VAL A 43 -26.22 -4.36 21.81
C VAL A 43 -24.80 -4.92 22.01
N THR A 44 -23.95 -4.20 22.73
CA THR A 44 -22.57 -4.63 23.01
C THR A 44 -22.47 -5.58 24.21
N GLY A 45 -23.56 -5.81 24.95
CA GLY A 45 -23.53 -6.58 26.20
C GLY A 45 -22.80 -5.87 27.34
N GLY A 46 -22.85 -4.53 27.35
CA GLY A 46 -22.33 -3.70 28.44
C GLY A 46 -20.86 -3.32 28.34
N LEU A 47 -20.22 -3.44 27.17
CA LEU A 47 -18.83 -3.04 27.00
C LEU A 47 -18.62 -1.55 27.29
N ASP A 48 -17.51 -1.23 27.96
CA ASP A 48 -17.11 0.14 28.27
C ASP A 48 -16.27 0.79 27.15
N GLU A 49 -15.97 2.09 27.30
CA GLU A 49 -15.21 2.84 26.30
C GLU A 49 -13.79 2.29 26.09
N VAL A 50 -13.16 1.71 27.11
CA VAL A 50 -11.80 1.17 27.03
C VAL A 50 -11.82 -0.12 26.21
N GLN A 51 -12.77 -1.01 26.49
CA GLN A 51 -12.96 -2.25 25.75
C GLN A 51 -13.33 -2.00 24.28
N ILE A 52 -14.24 -1.06 24.01
CA ILE A 52 -14.64 -0.71 22.64
C ILE A 52 -13.45 -0.11 21.87
N ARG A 53 -12.65 0.74 22.52
CA ARG A 53 -11.41 1.28 21.92
C ARG A 53 -10.43 0.17 21.57
N GLN A 54 -10.19 -0.77 22.50
CA GLN A 54 -9.32 -1.91 22.27
C GLN A 54 -9.78 -2.74 21.07
N ILE A 55 -11.09 -3.02 20.96
CA ILE A 55 -11.68 -3.72 19.80
C ILE A 55 -11.41 -2.93 18.51
N GLN A 56 -11.61 -1.61 18.49
CA GLN A 56 -11.39 -0.78 17.31
C GLN A 56 -9.92 -0.80 16.86
N GLU A 57 -8.98 -0.69 17.79
CA GLU A 57 -7.53 -0.70 17.51
C GLU A 57 -7.10 -2.05 16.92
N LEU A 58 -7.56 -3.15 17.51
CA LEU A 58 -7.27 -4.50 16.99
C LEU A 58 -7.96 -4.74 15.64
N LEU A 59 -9.22 -4.36 15.48
CA LEU A 59 -9.95 -4.44 14.21
C LEU A 59 -9.19 -3.72 13.10
N THR A 60 -8.70 -2.51 13.36
CA THR A 60 -7.92 -1.73 12.41
C THR A 60 -6.62 -2.45 12.05
N THR A 61 -5.90 -2.96 13.05
CA THR A 61 -4.66 -3.73 12.86
C THR A 61 -4.87 -4.96 11.98
N TYR A 62 -5.87 -5.78 12.29
CA TYR A 62 -6.16 -7.01 11.55
C TYR A 62 -6.68 -6.73 10.13
N ARG A 63 -7.52 -5.71 9.94
CA ARG A 63 -7.96 -5.29 8.59
C ARG A 63 -6.78 -4.80 7.75
N ASN A 64 -5.87 -4.01 8.33
CA ASN A 64 -4.66 -3.56 7.65
C ASN A 64 -3.76 -4.73 7.26
N LEU A 65 -3.62 -5.73 8.14
CA LEU A 65 -2.88 -6.94 7.85
C LEU A 65 -3.48 -7.71 6.66
N GLU A 66 -4.78 -8.00 6.69
CA GLU A 66 -5.45 -8.74 5.61
C GLU A 66 -5.38 -8.00 4.28
N LYS A 67 -5.67 -6.69 4.29
CA LYS A 67 -5.53 -5.84 3.10
C LYS A 67 -4.09 -5.88 2.55
N ARG A 68 -3.09 -5.84 3.43
CA ARG A 68 -1.69 -5.86 3.01
C ARG A 68 -1.29 -7.21 2.42
N LYS A 69 -1.80 -8.32 2.96
CA LYS A 69 -1.61 -9.66 2.37
C LYS A 69 -2.16 -9.71 0.95
N GLU A 70 -3.38 -9.22 0.75
CA GLU A 70 -4.02 -9.18 -0.58
C GLU A 70 -3.21 -8.34 -1.57
N ASP A 71 -2.79 -7.13 -1.16
CA ASP A 71 -1.98 -6.25 -1.99
C ASP A 71 -0.65 -6.91 -2.39
N VAL A 72 0.04 -7.53 -1.43
CA VAL A 72 1.32 -8.21 -1.70
C VAL A 72 1.14 -9.41 -2.63
N ILE A 73 0.11 -10.24 -2.40
CA ILE A 73 -0.23 -11.35 -3.29
C ILE A 73 -0.46 -10.84 -4.71
N ARG A 74 -1.28 -9.80 -4.89
CA ARG A 74 -1.55 -9.19 -6.19
C ARG A 74 -0.27 -8.70 -6.86
N ILE A 75 0.58 -7.96 -6.15
CA ILE A 75 1.83 -7.41 -6.71
C ILE A 75 2.78 -8.52 -7.16
N ILE A 76 2.88 -9.61 -6.41
CA ILE A 76 3.75 -10.74 -6.76
C ILE A 76 3.17 -11.56 -7.92
N GLU A 77 1.84 -11.70 -7.96
CA GLU A 77 1.11 -12.35 -9.05
C GLU A 77 1.25 -11.59 -10.37
N GLU A 78 1.15 -10.25 -10.34
CA GLU A 78 1.38 -9.37 -11.49
C GLU A 78 2.81 -9.49 -12.06
N GLN A 79 3.78 -9.89 -11.23
CA GLN A 79 5.15 -10.19 -11.66
C GLN A 79 5.31 -11.62 -12.21
N GLY A 80 4.28 -12.45 -12.15
CA GLY A 80 4.34 -13.88 -12.52
C GLY A 80 5.18 -14.73 -11.57
N LYS A 81 5.44 -14.26 -10.33
CA LYS A 81 6.34 -14.90 -9.37
C LYS A 81 5.63 -15.56 -8.19
N LEU A 82 4.31 -15.51 -8.16
CA LEU A 82 3.54 -16.06 -7.03
C LEU A 82 3.44 -17.58 -7.14
N THR A 83 4.11 -18.30 -6.24
CA THR A 83 3.94 -19.75 -6.10
C THR A 83 2.82 -20.08 -5.10
N PRO A 84 2.20 -21.27 -5.18
CA PRO A 84 1.21 -21.71 -4.20
C PRO A 84 1.73 -21.67 -2.77
N GLU A 85 2.97 -22.08 -2.55
CA GLU A 85 3.62 -22.11 -1.23
C GLU A 85 3.85 -20.70 -0.69
N LEU A 86 4.29 -19.77 -1.55
CA LEU A 86 4.47 -18.37 -1.16
C LEU A 86 3.13 -17.71 -0.82
N LYS A 87 2.09 -17.99 -1.60
CA LYS A 87 0.72 -17.51 -1.31
C LYS A 87 0.27 -17.98 0.07
N GLU A 88 0.48 -19.26 0.39
CA GLU A 88 0.13 -19.82 1.70
C GLU A 88 0.94 -19.17 2.84
N GLN A 89 2.24 -18.95 2.65
CA GLN A 89 3.09 -18.23 3.62
C GLN A 89 2.60 -16.80 3.88
N ILE A 90 2.15 -16.08 2.85
CA ILE A 90 1.62 -14.72 3.00
C ILE A 90 0.26 -14.76 3.72
N LEU A 91 -0.64 -15.68 3.35
CA LEU A 91 -1.96 -15.80 3.98
C LEU A 91 -1.86 -16.20 5.47
N SER A 92 -0.89 -17.05 5.81
CA SER A 92 -0.64 -17.50 7.19
C SER A 92 0.16 -16.50 8.04
N ALA A 93 0.69 -15.42 7.45
CA ALA A 93 1.46 -14.43 8.21
C ALA A 93 0.61 -13.74 9.29
N ALA A 94 1.09 -13.76 10.54
CA ALA A 94 0.37 -13.22 11.68
C ALA A 94 0.61 -11.71 11.91
N THR A 95 1.63 -11.12 11.27
CA THR A 95 2.04 -9.74 11.48
C THR A 95 2.35 -9.04 10.16
N ILE A 96 2.15 -7.71 10.12
CA ILE A 96 2.48 -6.89 8.95
C ILE A 96 3.98 -7.02 8.63
N THR A 97 4.84 -7.03 9.65
CA THR A 97 6.29 -7.21 9.48
C THR A 97 6.62 -8.49 8.73
N LYS A 98 5.97 -9.61 9.06
CA LYS A 98 6.21 -10.89 8.37
C LYS A 98 5.77 -10.84 6.91
N VAL A 99 4.66 -10.15 6.61
CA VAL A 99 4.22 -9.90 5.23
C VAL A 99 5.23 -9.06 4.47
N GLU A 100 5.79 -8.01 5.09
CA GLU A 100 6.84 -7.18 4.47
C GLU A 100 8.13 -7.96 4.19
N ASP A 101 8.54 -8.83 5.11
CA ASP A 101 9.74 -9.66 4.93
C ASP A 101 9.58 -10.59 3.71
N LEU A 102 8.40 -11.20 3.56
CA LEU A 102 8.07 -12.05 2.41
C LEU A 102 7.99 -11.25 1.11
N TYR A 103 7.51 -10.00 1.18
CA TYR A 103 7.38 -9.12 0.03
C TYR A 103 8.74 -8.53 -0.42
N LEU A 104 9.69 -8.36 0.49
CA LEU A 104 10.95 -7.65 0.24
C LEU A 104 11.68 -8.06 -1.05
N PRO A 105 11.81 -9.35 -1.42
CA PRO A 105 12.48 -9.77 -2.65
C PRO A 105 11.75 -9.37 -3.94
N TYR A 106 10.44 -9.11 -3.84
CA TYR A 106 9.55 -8.78 -4.95
C TYR A 106 9.24 -7.29 -5.03
N ARG A 107 9.70 -6.50 -4.07
CA ARG A 107 9.48 -5.07 -4.06
C ARG A 107 10.09 -4.47 -5.32
N PRO A 108 9.30 -3.79 -6.18
CA PRO A 108 9.84 -3.18 -7.37
C PRO A 108 10.89 -2.15 -6.95
N LYS A 109 12.05 -2.19 -7.59
CA LYS A 109 13.05 -1.14 -7.44
C LYS A 109 12.39 0.17 -7.88
N ARG A 110 12.46 1.20 -7.03
CA ARG A 110 11.95 2.52 -7.40
C ARG A 110 12.65 2.95 -8.70
N LYS A 111 11.89 3.08 -9.78
CA LYS A 111 12.37 3.80 -10.95
C LYS A 111 12.56 5.26 -10.54
N THR A 112 13.81 5.71 -10.50
CA THR A 112 14.13 7.13 -10.32
C THR A 112 13.69 7.91 -11.56
N ARG A 113 13.44 9.22 -11.42
CA ARG A 113 13.15 10.07 -12.58
C ARG A 113 14.23 9.95 -13.66
N ALA A 114 15.49 9.88 -13.24
CA ALA A 114 16.63 9.56 -14.10
C ALA A 114 16.47 8.22 -14.86
N SER A 115 16.09 7.13 -14.18
CA SER A 115 15.92 5.83 -14.84
C SER A 115 14.76 5.84 -15.84
N VAL A 116 13.66 6.54 -15.52
CA VAL A 116 12.52 6.69 -16.45
C VAL A 116 12.94 7.52 -17.66
N ALA A 117 13.71 8.60 -17.45
CA ALA A 117 14.21 9.42 -18.55
C ALA A 117 15.20 8.66 -19.46
N ARG A 118 16.07 7.81 -18.89
CA ARG A 118 16.92 6.89 -19.69
C ARG A 118 16.09 5.89 -20.49
N GLU A 119 15.06 5.28 -19.88
CA GLU A 119 14.14 4.37 -20.59
C GLU A 119 13.40 5.06 -21.75
N LYS A 120 13.14 6.37 -21.62
CA LYS A 120 12.56 7.21 -22.71
C LYS A 120 13.58 7.61 -23.78
N GLY A 121 14.84 7.19 -23.68
CA GLY A 121 15.90 7.50 -24.63
C GLY A 121 16.50 8.90 -24.50
N LEU A 122 16.33 9.57 -23.35
CA LEU A 122 16.84 10.94 -23.12
C LEU A 122 18.30 11.00 -22.65
N GLU A 123 18.99 9.86 -22.59
CA GLU A 123 20.39 9.79 -22.16
C GLU A 123 21.34 10.56 -23.10
N PRO A 124 21.23 10.45 -24.45
CA PRO A 124 22.08 11.23 -25.35
C PRO A 124 21.80 12.75 -25.28
N LEU A 125 20.55 13.14 -24.99
CA LEU A 125 20.18 14.55 -24.76
C LEU A 125 20.82 15.10 -23.48
N ALA A 126 20.86 14.30 -22.41
CA ALA A 126 21.54 14.67 -21.17
C ALA A 126 23.05 14.88 -21.39
N GLU A 127 23.70 13.99 -22.15
CA GLU A 127 25.11 14.15 -22.52
C GLU A 127 25.35 15.40 -23.37
N PHE A 128 24.47 15.69 -24.34
CA PHE A 128 24.53 16.90 -25.17
C PHE A 128 24.44 18.18 -24.33
N ILE A 129 23.50 18.23 -23.38
CA ILE A 129 23.36 19.35 -22.44
C ILE A 129 24.61 19.49 -21.57
N HIS A 130 25.19 18.38 -21.10
CA HIS A 130 26.40 18.40 -20.28
C HIS A 130 27.62 18.93 -21.04
N GLN A 131 27.74 18.60 -22.33
CA GLN A 131 28.82 19.08 -23.20
C GLN A 131 28.70 20.58 -23.51
N GLY A 132 27.48 21.14 -23.47
CA GLY A 132 27.23 22.57 -23.68
C GLY A 132 27.49 23.03 -25.12
N VAL A 133 27.37 22.13 -26.10
CA VAL A 133 27.70 22.40 -27.51
C VAL A 133 26.42 22.39 -28.35
N GLY A 134 26.16 23.45 -29.12
CA GLY A 134 25.12 23.47 -30.16
C GLY A 134 23.80 24.14 -29.77
N ASP A 135 22.82 24.06 -30.68
CA ASP A 135 21.49 24.63 -30.52
C ASP A 135 20.54 23.62 -29.83
N LEU A 136 20.22 23.91 -28.57
CA LEU A 136 19.42 23.05 -27.71
C LEU A 136 17.99 22.85 -28.24
N GLU A 137 17.40 23.84 -28.89
CA GLU A 137 16.03 23.72 -29.41
C GLU A 137 15.97 22.69 -30.54
N SER A 138 16.92 22.76 -31.48
CA SER A 138 17.02 21.81 -32.60
C SER A 138 17.33 20.38 -32.15
N GLU A 139 18.03 20.21 -31.03
CA GLU A 139 18.36 18.89 -30.48
C GLU A 139 17.17 18.28 -29.74
N LEU A 140 16.39 19.07 -29.01
CA LEU A 140 15.21 18.62 -28.26
C LEU A 140 14.13 18.03 -29.18
N GLU A 141 13.94 18.59 -30.38
CA GLU A 141 12.96 18.10 -31.36
C GLU A 141 13.22 16.65 -31.78
N LYS A 142 14.48 16.20 -31.74
CA LYS A 142 14.88 14.83 -32.12
C LYS A 142 14.42 13.76 -31.13
N TYR A 143 14.07 14.14 -29.90
CA TYR A 143 13.67 13.23 -28.83
C TYR A 143 12.16 13.26 -28.56
N LEU A 144 11.37 13.97 -29.37
CA LEU A 144 9.92 14.00 -29.26
C LEU A 144 9.32 12.69 -29.79
N ASN A 145 8.53 12.02 -28.95
CA ASN A 145 7.85 10.78 -29.28
C ASN A 145 6.58 10.61 -28.43
N GLU A 146 5.87 9.49 -28.57
CA GLU A 146 4.65 9.22 -27.78
C GLU A 146 4.88 9.23 -26.26
N HIS A 147 6.11 8.94 -25.80
CA HIS A 147 6.50 8.96 -24.39
C HIS A 147 7.11 10.30 -23.93
N VAL A 148 7.44 11.20 -24.86
CA VAL A 148 8.01 12.54 -24.63
C VAL A 148 7.29 13.53 -25.57
N PRO A 149 6.08 13.98 -25.21
CA PRO A 149 5.22 14.78 -26.09
C PRO A 149 5.66 16.24 -26.24
N SER A 150 6.61 16.73 -25.45
CA SER A 150 7.05 18.12 -25.50
C SER A 150 8.53 18.32 -25.23
N ALA A 151 9.10 19.38 -25.80
CA ALA A 151 10.49 19.78 -25.59
C ALA A 151 10.78 20.07 -24.11
N LYS A 152 9.78 20.57 -23.37
CA LYS A 152 9.87 20.79 -21.93
C LYS A 152 10.00 19.48 -21.14
N GLU A 153 9.30 18.43 -21.55
CA GLU A 153 9.45 17.10 -20.95
C GLU A 153 10.79 16.45 -21.28
N ALA A 154 11.27 16.61 -22.53
CA ALA A 154 12.60 16.15 -22.93
C ALA A 154 13.69 16.83 -22.10
N LEU A 155 13.62 18.16 -21.96
CA LEU A 155 14.56 18.94 -21.16
C LEU A 155 14.53 18.54 -19.68
N GLN A 156 13.34 18.44 -19.08
CA GLN A 156 13.22 18.03 -17.68
C GLN A 156 13.74 16.62 -17.45
N GLY A 157 13.46 15.68 -18.36
CA GLY A 157 13.98 14.32 -18.27
C GLY A 157 15.50 14.26 -18.38
N ALA A 158 16.11 15.06 -19.27
CA ALA A 158 17.56 15.15 -19.38
C ALA A 158 18.20 15.80 -18.13
N LEU A 159 17.58 16.83 -17.55
CA LEU A 159 18.01 17.41 -16.28
C LEU A 159 17.88 16.42 -15.11
N ASP A 160 16.82 15.63 -15.07
CA ASP A 160 16.63 14.57 -14.06
C ASP A 160 17.67 13.45 -14.18
N ILE A 161 18.33 13.27 -15.34
CA ILE A 161 19.46 12.34 -15.53
C ILE A 161 20.77 12.93 -14.98
N LEU A 162 20.95 14.25 -15.11
CA LEU A 162 22.13 14.99 -14.66
C LEU A 162 22.12 15.35 -13.17
N ALA A 163 20.94 15.28 -12.52
CA ALA A 163 20.71 15.57 -11.11
C ALA A 163 21.18 14.45 -10.16
#